data_AF-A0A1V4J648-F1
#
_entry.id   AF-A0A1V4J648-F1
#
_cell.length_a   1.000
_cell.length_b   1.000
_cell.length_c   1.000
_cell.angle_alpha   90.00
_cell.angle_beta   90.00
_cell.angle_gamma   90.00
#
_symmetry.space_group_name_H-M   'P 1'
#
loop_
_entity.id
_entity.type
_entity.pdbx_description
1 polymer ?
#
loop_
_entity_poly.entity_id
_entity_poly.type
_entity_poly.pdbx_seq_one_letter_code
_entity_poly.pdbx_strand_id
1 'polypeptide(L)'
;MAAAVRLLRERCLFTAEQLREVLGTCPAVLLEEPRRLHHHFQYAYFRMGVSQKEMVKARLFQMPFPELRNRHIFLERRGLYQTPYKGQTQTSNPKLKDILQLPEEDFLASLACATTEEYDVFKRLLAREEEEEEEDEEDRNARYAEEDEDVDSEGSDTA
;
A
#
# COMPACT_ATOMS: atom_id res chain seq x y z
N MET A 1 17.26 -12.69 14.54
CA MET A 1 16.71 -11.36 14.19
C MET A 1 15.28 -11.57 13.71
N ALA A 2 14.29 -10.88 14.29
CA ALA A 2 12.87 -11.09 13.98
C ALA A 2 12.61 -10.96 12.46
N ALA A 3 11.71 -11.76 11.90
CA ALA A 3 11.45 -11.83 10.45
C ALA A 3 11.09 -10.44 9.87
N ALA A 4 10.33 -9.63 10.60
CA ALA A 4 10.00 -8.25 10.24
C ALA A 4 11.25 -7.34 10.12
N VAL A 5 12.21 -7.46 11.03
CA VAL A 5 13.45 -6.65 11.02
C VAL A 5 14.30 -7.01 9.81
N ARG A 6 14.41 -8.29 9.47
CA ARG A 6 15.12 -8.75 8.27
C ARG A 6 14.44 -8.24 7.01
N LEU A 7 13.10 -8.35 6.93
CA LEU A 7 12.32 -7.82 5.81
C LEU A 7 12.55 -6.32 5.59
N LEU A 8 12.42 -5.51 6.64
CA LEU A 8 12.57 -4.06 6.57
C LEU A 8 13.99 -3.66 6.11
N ARG A 9 15.01 -4.39 6.57
CA ARG A 9 16.41 -4.11 6.20
C ARG A 9 16.77 -4.61 4.80
N GLU A 10 16.47 -5.87 4.50
CA GLU A 10 16.95 -6.58 3.31
C GLU A 10 16.07 -6.34 2.08
N ARG A 11 14.74 -6.19 2.26
CA ARG A 11 13.79 -6.02 1.15
C ARG A 11 13.27 -4.59 1.02
N CYS A 12 12.98 -3.92 2.13
CA CYS A 12 12.50 -2.53 2.10
C CYS A 12 13.65 -1.50 2.07
N LEU A 13 14.89 -1.97 2.25
CA LEU A 13 16.13 -1.19 2.18
C LEU A 13 16.20 -0.03 3.19
N PHE A 14 15.55 -0.17 4.35
CA PHE A 14 15.74 0.80 5.43
C PHE A 14 17.17 0.71 5.98
N THR A 15 17.79 1.87 6.19
CA THR A 15 19.11 1.94 6.85
C THR A 15 19.00 1.50 8.32
N ALA A 16 20.14 1.17 8.95
CA ALA A 16 20.15 0.80 10.37
C ALA A 16 19.59 1.92 11.28
N GLU A 17 19.83 3.18 10.91
CA GLU A 17 19.27 4.34 11.60
C GLU A 17 17.76 4.47 11.42
N GLN A 18 17.28 4.37 10.18
CA GLN A 18 15.84 4.40 9.89
C GLN A 18 15.11 3.24 10.58
N LEU A 19 15.70 2.05 10.57
CA LEU A 19 15.13 0.88 11.23
C LEU A 19 15.04 1.07 12.74
N ARG A 20 16.07 1.64 13.38
CA ARG A 20 16.02 2.00 14.80
C ARG A 20 14.87 2.96 15.10
N GLU A 21 14.68 3.97 14.26
CA GLU A 21 13.59 4.94 14.41
C GLU A 21 12.21 4.31 14.24
N VAL A 22 12.05 3.44 13.23
CA VAL A 22 10.81 2.67 13.01
C VAL A 22 10.50 1.80 14.22
N LEU A 23 11.49 1.09 14.77
CA LEU A 23 11.28 0.24 15.94
C LEU A 23 10.96 1.04 17.21
N GLY A 24 11.53 2.23 17.36
CA GLY A 24 11.25 3.13 18.48
C GLY A 24 9.88 3.80 18.42
N THR A 25 9.40 4.12 17.22
CA THR A 25 8.11 4.82 17.02
C THR A 25 6.95 3.88 16.75
N CYS A 26 7.19 2.75 16.11
CA CYS A 26 6.19 1.80 15.65
C CYS A 26 6.51 0.37 16.17
N PRO A 27 6.59 0.12 17.49
CA PRO A 27 7.04 -1.17 18.01
C PRO A 27 6.15 -2.35 17.60
N ALA A 28 4.88 -2.09 17.27
CA ALA A 28 3.93 -3.09 16.79
C ALA A 28 4.38 -3.84 15.53
N VAL A 29 5.27 -3.25 14.71
CA VAL A 29 5.82 -3.90 13.50
C VAL A 29 6.55 -5.21 13.79
N LEU A 30 6.99 -5.43 15.03
CA LEU A 30 7.60 -6.68 15.46
C LEU A 30 6.60 -7.83 15.60
N LEU A 31 5.31 -7.51 15.75
CA LEU A 31 4.20 -8.45 15.89
C LEU A 31 3.46 -8.68 14.57
N GLU A 32 3.67 -7.80 13.59
CA GLU A 32 3.01 -7.87 12.29
C GLU A 32 3.52 -9.01 11.41
N GLU A 33 2.62 -9.55 10.59
CA GLU A 33 2.98 -10.54 9.59
C GLU A 33 3.92 -9.93 8.53
N PRO A 34 5.07 -10.55 8.21
CA PRO A 34 6.01 -9.99 7.25
C PRO A 34 5.40 -9.68 5.87
N ARG A 35 4.43 -10.47 5.41
CA ARG A 35 3.74 -10.24 4.13
C ARG A 35 2.94 -8.93 4.15
N ARG A 36 2.13 -8.72 5.20
CA ARG A 36 1.34 -7.48 5.39
C ARG A 36 2.24 -6.26 5.52
N LEU A 37 3.32 -6.38 6.30
CA LEU A 37 4.30 -5.31 6.47
C LEU A 37 4.98 -4.94 5.14
N HIS A 38 5.32 -5.94 4.33
CA HIS A 38 5.92 -5.71 3.02
C HIS A 38 4.94 -5.03 2.07
N HIS A 39 3.69 -5.49 2.02
CA HIS A 39 2.64 -4.90 1.19
C HIS A 39 2.41 -3.43 1.54
N HIS A 40 2.32 -3.11 2.83
CA HIS A 40 2.18 -1.75 3.32
C HIS A 40 3.36 -0.86 2.86
N PHE A 41 4.59 -1.34 2.98
CA PHE A 41 5.76 -0.63 2.45
C PHE A 41 5.69 -0.45 0.92
N GLN A 42 5.38 -1.51 0.18
CA GLN A 42 5.33 -1.49 -1.29
C GLN A 42 4.29 -0.50 -1.79
N TYR A 43 3.12 -0.43 -1.16
CA TYR A 43 2.10 0.56 -1.48
C TYR A 43 2.63 1.98 -1.32
N ALA A 44 3.18 2.32 -0.16
CA ALA A 44 3.72 3.65 0.06
C ALA A 44 4.88 3.99 -0.91
N TYR A 45 5.75 3.02 -1.22
CA TYR A 45 6.92 3.26 -2.07
C TYR A 45 6.57 3.35 -3.56
N PHE A 46 5.83 2.38 -4.08
CA PHE A 46 5.54 2.27 -5.50
C PHE A 46 4.25 2.98 -5.90
N ARG A 47 3.20 2.85 -5.09
CA ARG A 47 1.87 3.41 -5.43
C ARG A 47 1.73 4.87 -5.03
N MET A 48 2.32 5.27 -3.91
CA MET A 48 2.31 6.68 -3.46
C MET A 48 3.60 7.44 -3.83
N GLY A 49 4.65 6.76 -4.27
CA GLY A 49 5.93 7.41 -4.63
C GLY A 49 6.66 8.02 -3.43
N VAL A 50 6.43 7.54 -2.21
CA VAL A 50 7.02 8.07 -0.97
C VAL A 50 8.40 7.47 -0.73
N SER A 51 9.36 8.29 -0.31
CA SER A 51 10.70 7.82 0.09
C SER A 51 10.72 7.21 1.51
N GLN A 52 11.61 6.26 1.77
CA GLN A 52 11.80 5.66 3.11
C GLN A 52 11.99 6.71 4.21
N LYS A 53 12.76 7.77 3.92
CA LYS A 53 13.00 8.86 4.87
C LYS A 53 11.69 9.54 5.29
N GLU A 54 10.80 9.77 4.34
CA GLU A 54 9.50 10.38 4.61
C GLU A 54 8.56 9.41 5.33
N MET A 55 8.56 8.12 4.96
CA MET A 55 7.80 7.08 5.67
C MET A 55 8.16 7.00 7.15
N VAL A 56 9.47 7.02 7.47
CA VAL A 56 9.94 7.02 8.86
C VAL A 56 9.48 8.29 9.59
N LYS A 57 9.66 9.45 8.98
CA LYS A 57 9.26 10.74 9.58
C LYS A 57 7.74 10.82 9.85
N ALA A 58 6.94 10.26 8.94
CA ALA A 58 5.49 10.22 9.04
C ALA A 58 4.98 9.07 9.91
N ARG A 59 5.86 8.16 10.37
CA ARG A 59 5.51 6.97 11.15
C ARG A 59 4.51 6.06 10.42
N LEU A 60 4.80 5.75 9.16
CA LEU A 60 3.93 4.98 8.25
C LEU A 60 3.23 3.80 8.94
N PHE A 61 3.99 2.98 9.66
CA PHE A 61 3.50 1.74 10.25
C PHE A 61 2.66 1.90 11.53
N GLN A 62 2.38 3.13 11.99
CA GLN A 62 1.39 3.36 13.05
C GLN A 62 -0.05 3.30 12.52
N MET A 63 -0.26 3.66 11.25
CA MET A 63 -1.57 3.62 10.62
C MET A 63 -1.83 2.22 10.06
N PRO A 64 -3.01 1.62 10.29
CA PRO A 64 -3.40 0.39 9.61
C PRO A 64 -3.44 0.57 8.09
N PHE A 65 -3.01 -0.46 7.35
CA PHE A 65 -2.94 -0.40 5.88
C PHE A 65 -4.27 -0.01 5.20
N PRO A 66 -5.45 -0.55 5.58
CA PRO A 66 -6.71 -0.16 4.96
C PRO A 66 -7.00 1.34 5.09
N GLU A 67 -6.69 1.94 6.22
CA GLU A 67 -6.91 3.37 6.44
C GLU A 67 -5.93 4.22 5.61
N LEU A 68 -4.67 3.80 5.49
CA LEU A 68 -3.72 4.44 4.56
C LEU A 68 -4.28 4.45 3.14
N ARG A 69 -4.74 3.29 2.65
CA ARG A 69 -5.29 3.11 1.29
C ARG A 69 -6.50 4.02 1.09
N ASN A 70 -7.46 4.00 2.02
CA ASN A 70 -8.67 4.83 1.97
C ASN A 70 -8.33 6.32 1.84
N ARG A 71 -7.48 6.84 2.74
CA ARG A 71 -7.10 8.27 2.72
C ARG A 71 -6.37 8.65 1.43
N HIS A 72 -5.45 7.82 0.98
CA HIS A 72 -4.70 8.07 -0.25
C HIS A 72 -5.60 8.09 -1.48
N ILE A 73 -6.40 7.05 -1.71
CA ILE A 73 -7.27 6.95 -2.88
C ILE A 73 -8.35 8.02 -2.84
N PHE A 74 -8.88 8.36 -1.66
CA PHE A 74 -9.85 9.44 -1.52
C PHE A 74 -9.27 10.79 -1.98
N LEU A 75 -8.06 11.13 -1.54
CA LEU A 75 -7.40 12.35 -2.01
C LEU A 75 -7.08 12.28 -3.51
N GLU A 76 -6.65 11.14 -4.02
CA GLU A 76 -6.31 10.97 -5.43
C GLU A 76 -7.54 11.13 -6.35
N ARG A 77 -8.66 10.48 -6.02
CA ARG A 77 -9.92 10.61 -6.78
C ARG A 77 -10.50 12.02 -6.73
N ARG A 78 -10.13 12.80 -5.72
CA ARG A 78 -10.47 14.23 -5.62
C ARG A 78 -9.48 15.15 -6.32
N GLY A 79 -8.41 14.62 -6.90
CA GLY A 79 -7.34 15.41 -7.52
C GLY A 79 -6.47 16.17 -6.51
N LEU A 80 -6.56 15.83 -5.23
CA LEU A 80 -5.80 16.44 -4.12
C LEU A 80 -4.51 15.68 -3.81
N TYR A 81 -4.33 14.50 -4.41
CA TYR A 81 -3.08 13.76 -4.42
C TYR A 81 -2.78 13.33 -5.84
N GLN A 82 -1.54 13.53 -6.27
CA GLN A 82 -1.05 13.07 -7.56
C GLN A 82 0.14 12.16 -7.35
N THR A 83 0.01 10.90 -7.77
CA THR A 83 1.09 9.92 -7.68
C THR A 83 2.33 10.43 -8.44
N PRO A 84 3.49 10.59 -7.78
CA PRO A 84 4.69 11.09 -8.44
C PRO A 84 5.19 10.11 -9.52
N TYR A 85 5.39 10.60 -10.74
CA TYR A 85 6.11 9.84 -11.75
C TYR A 85 7.61 9.78 -11.42
N LYS A 86 8.27 8.66 -11.77
CA LYS A 86 9.72 8.48 -11.55
C LYS A 86 10.49 9.67 -12.14
N GLY A 87 11.19 10.41 -11.28
CA GLY A 87 12.00 11.57 -11.69
C GLY A 87 11.27 12.92 -11.73
N GLN A 88 9.97 12.97 -11.43
CA GLN A 88 9.24 14.23 -11.29
C GLN A 88 9.09 14.64 -9.83
N THR A 89 9.49 15.88 -9.52
CA THR A 89 9.25 16.54 -8.23
C THR A 89 8.01 17.44 -8.35
N GLN A 90 6.81 16.87 -8.45
CA GLN A 90 5.59 17.67 -8.25
C GLN A 90 5.22 17.64 -6.77
N THR A 91 5.23 18.81 -6.15
CA THR A 91 5.27 19.04 -4.70
C THR A 91 3.97 19.60 -4.12
N SER A 92 2.85 19.52 -4.86
CA SER A 92 1.54 19.98 -4.35
C SER A 92 0.86 18.97 -3.43
N ASN A 93 1.34 17.72 -3.35
CA ASN A 93 0.74 16.72 -2.49
C ASN A 93 0.81 17.14 -1.01
N PRO A 94 -0.24 16.89 -0.22
CA PRO A 94 -0.18 17.03 1.22
C PRO A 94 0.98 16.25 1.82
N LYS A 95 1.56 16.75 2.90
CA LYS A 95 2.64 16.04 3.60
C LYS A 95 2.12 14.70 4.07
N LEU A 96 2.92 13.64 3.91
CA LEU A 96 2.51 12.31 4.36
C LEU A 96 2.12 12.29 5.84
N LYS A 97 2.84 13.01 6.70
CA LYS A 97 2.49 13.13 8.12
C LYS A 97 1.05 13.59 8.33
N ASP A 98 0.57 14.54 7.54
CA ASP A 98 -0.77 15.10 7.70
C ASP A 98 -1.83 14.11 7.19
N ILE A 99 -1.52 13.36 6.13
CA ILE A 99 -2.37 12.24 5.65
C ILE A 99 -2.51 11.16 6.73
N LEU A 100 -1.44 10.81 7.44
CA LEU A 100 -1.43 9.67 8.37
C LEU A 100 -1.81 10.01 9.81
N GLN A 101 -1.44 11.18 10.31
CA GLN A 101 -1.50 11.46 11.75
C GLN A 101 -2.67 12.36 12.14
N LEU A 102 -3.31 13.04 11.18
CA LEU A 102 -4.49 13.83 11.49
C LEU A 102 -5.66 12.92 11.90
N PRO A 103 -6.43 13.30 12.94
CA PRO A 103 -7.76 12.72 13.19
C PRO A 103 -8.61 12.74 11.91
N GLU A 104 -9.54 11.81 11.77
CA GLU A 104 -10.38 11.71 10.56
C GLU A 104 -11.10 13.03 10.27
N GLU A 105 -11.70 13.66 11.28
CA GLU A 105 -12.39 14.96 11.15
C GLU A 105 -11.45 16.07 10.60
N ASP A 106 -10.24 16.18 11.15
CA ASP A 106 -9.26 17.17 10.72
C ASP A 106 -8.72 16.87 9.32
N PHE A 107 -8.48 15.60 9.00
CA PHE A 107 -8.10 15.16 7.67
C PHE A 107 -9.16 15.56 6.63
N LEU A 108 -10.44 15.33 6.95
CA LEU A 108 -11.54 15.65 6.07
C LEU A 108 -11.75 17.16 5.92
N ALA A 109 -11.64 17.91 7.01
CA ALA A 109 -11.83 19.36 6.99
C ALA A 109 -10.67 20.10 6.30
N SER A 110 -9.43 19.70 6.57
CA SER A 110 -8.25 20.47 6.17
C SER A 110 -7.54 19.97 4.90
N LEU A 111 -7.56 18.67 4.63
CA LEU A 111 -6.89 18.08 3.47
C LEU A 111 -7.89 17.68 2.40
N ALA A 112 -8.91 16.91 2.77
CA ALA A 112 -9.84 16.39 1.77
C ALA A 112 -10.88 17.44 1.35
N CYS A 113 -11.27 18.38 2.22
CA CYS A 113 -12.42 19.27 2.04
C CYS A 113 -13.72 18.48 1.81
N ALA A 114 -14.00 17.49 2.68
CA ALA A 114 -15.16 16.61 2.63
C ALA A 114 -15.91 16.54 3.96
N THR A 115 -17.13 16.04 3.91
CA THR A 115 -17.90 15.63 5.08
C THR A 115 -17.56 14.20 5.50
N THR A 116 -17.81 13.85 6.76
CA THR A 116 -17.68 12.48 7.28
C THR A 116 -18.58 11.50 6.53
N GLU A 117 -19.80 11.93 6.18
CA GLU A 117 -20.74 11.09 5.43
C GLU A 117 -20.22 10.71 4.04
N GLU A 118 -19.67 11.67 3.29
CA GLU A 118 -19.05 11.41 1.99
C GLU A 118 -17.90 10.40 2.10
N TYR A 119 -17.07 10.53 3.14
CA TYR A 119 -15.94 9.63 3.35
C TYR A 119 -16.40 8.23 3.79
N ASP A 120 -17.43 8.12 4.63
CA ASP A 120 -17.98 6.82 5.05
C ASP A 120 -18.68 6.07 3.92
N VAL A 121 -19.35 6.78 3.01
CA VAL A 121 -19.89 6.19 1.78
C VAL A 121 -18.73 5.77 0.87
N PHE A 122 -17.72 6.61 0.73
CA PHE A 122 -16.54 6.29 -0.07
C PHE A 122 -15.82 5.03 0.41
N LYS A 123 -15.57 4.89 1.72
CA LYS A 123 -14.94 3.68 2.31
C LYS A 123 -15.70 2.40 1.94
N ARG A 124 -17.04 2.45 1.95
CA ARG A 124 -17.90 1.30 1.57
C ARG A 124 -17.85 0.99 0.08
N LEU A 125 -17.85 2.02 -0.77
CA LEU A 125 -17.72 1.84 -2.22
C LEU A 125 -16.35 1.26 -2.58
N LEU A 126 -15.28 1.79 -1.98
CA LEU A 126 -13.92 1.35 -2.25
C LEU A 126 -13.68 -0.10 -1.78
N ALA A 127 -14.22 -0.49 -0.62
CA ALA A 127 -14.15 -1.88 -0.16
C ALA A 127 -14.86 -2.85 -1.12
N ARG A 128 -16.01 -2.45 -1.67
CA ARG A 128 -16.72 -3.25 -2.67
C ARG A 128 -15.95 -3.35 -4.00
N GLU A 129 -15.33 -2.26 -4.45
CA GLU A 129 -14.48 -2.28 -5.64
C GLU A 129 -13.29 -3.23 -5.46
N GLU A 130 -12.70 -3.30 -4.27
CA GLU A 130 -11.63 -4.27 -3.94
C GLU A 130 -12.13 -5.72 -4.04
N GLU A 131 -13.29 -6.02 -3.48
CA GLU A 131 -13.90 -7.37 -3.55
C GLU A 131 -14.16 -7.78 -5.01
N GLU A 132 -14.71 -6.87 -5.82
CA GLU A 132 -14.97 -7.12 -7.25
C GLU A 132 -13.66 -7.29 -8.05
N GLU A 133 -12.60 -6.53 -7.75
CA GLU A 133 -11.28 -6.67 -8.38
C GLU A 133 -10.61 -8.02 -8.02
N GLU A 134 -10.73 -8.46 -6.76
CA GLU A 134 -10.20 -9.76 -6.31
C GLU A 134 -10.92 -10.93 -7.00
N GLU A 135 -12.25 -10.89 -7.11
CA GLU A 135 -13.05 -11.90 -7.81
C GLU A 135 -12.68 -12.00 -9.31
N ASP A 136 -12.49 -10.85 -9.98
CA ASP A 136 -12.08 -10.79 -11.39
C ASP A 136 -10.66 -11.35 -11.61
N GLU A 137 -9.73 -11.11 -10.67
CA GLU A 137 -8.39 -11.68 -10.71
C GLU A 137 -8.39 -13.21 -10.50
N GLU A 138 -9.25 -13.71 -9.61
CA GLU A 138 -9.42 -15.14 -9.36
C GLU A 138 -10.01 -15.87 -10.58
N ASP A 139 -11.09 -15.35 -11.18
CA ASP A 139 -11.69 -15.93 -12.40
C ASP A 139 -10.67 -15.94 -13.55
N ARG A 140 -9.93 -14.84 -13.71
CA ARG A 140 -8.88 -14.77 -14.73
C ARG A 140 -7.79 -15.82 -14.51
N ASN A 141 -7.31 -15.99 -13.28
CA ASN A 141 -6.30 -17.00 -12.96
C ASN A 141 -6.82 -18.44 -13.16
N ALA A 142 -8.09 -18.70 -12.85
CA ALA A 142 -8.70 -20.01 -13.08
C ALA A 142 -8.72 -20.36 -14.57
N ARG A 143 -9.10 -19.41 -15.43
CA ARG A 143 -9.08 -19.61 -16.90
C ARG A 143 -7.69 -19.91 -17.44
N TYR A 144 -6.65 -19.23 -16.95
CA TYR A 144 -5.27 -19.52 -17.37
C TYR A 144 -4.77 -20.87 -16.88
N ALA A 145 -5.23 -21.36 -15.72
CA ALA A 145 -4.84 -22.67 -15.22
C ALA A 145 -5.47 -23.83 -16.02
N GLU A 146 -6.67 -23.62 -16.60
CA GLU A 146 -7.33 -24.61 -17.46
C GLU A 146 -6.70 -24.74 -18.86
N GLU A 147 -5.99 -23.71 -19.35
CA GLU A 147 -5.32 -23.73 -20.67
C GLU A 147 -3.95 -24.46 -20.66
N ASP A 148 -3.33 -24.67 -19.50
CA ASP A 148 -2.02 -25.33 -19.36
C ASP A 148 -2.10 -26.88 -19.28
N GLU A 149 -3.30 -27.48 -19.19
CA GLU A 149 -3.47 -28.95 -19.14
C GLU A 149 -3.47 -29.64 -20.53
N ASP A 150 -3.40 -28.90 -21.63
CA ASP A 150 -3.50 -29.43 -23.02
C ASP A 150 -2.16 -29.54 -23.79
N VAL A 151 -1.00 -29.55 -23.10
CA VAL A 151 0.33 -29.71 -23.74
C VAL A 151 1.05 -30.97 -23.25
N ASP A 152 0.44 -32.15 -23.45
CA ASP A 152 1.20 -33.41 -23.38
C ASP A 152 0.56 -34.52 -24.24
N SER A 153 0.59 -34.33 -25.57
CA SER A 153 0.49 -35.45 -26.51
C SER A 153 0.98 -35.00 -27.87
N GLU A 154 2.26 -35.24 -28.18
CA GLU A 154 2.69 -35.86 -29.44
C GLU A 154 4.11 -36.46 -29.29
N GLY A 155 4.15 -37.78 -29.14
CA GLY A 155 4.96 -38.65 -30.00
C GLY A 155 6.47 -38.54 -29.93
N SER A 156 7.06 -39.30 -29.00
CA SER A 156 8.36 -39.94 -29.23
C SER A 156 8.31 -40.72 -30.55
N ASP A 157 9.16 -40.37 -31.52
CA ASP A 157 9.73 -41.36 -32.43
C ASP A 157 11.22 -41.04 -32.67
N THR A 158 12.05 -41.83 -32.02
CA THR A 158 13.45 -42.05 -32.33
C THR A 158 13.58 -42.91 -33.60
N ALA A 159 14.30 -42.44 -34.62
CA ALA A 159 15.03 -43.28 -35.57
C ALA A 159 16.14 -42.48 -36.27
#